data_AF-A0A172ZBJ9-F1
#
_entry.id   AF-A0A172ZBJ9-F1
#
_cell.length_a   1.000
_cell.length_b   1.000
_cell.length_c   1.000
_cell.angle_alpha   90.00
_cell.angle_beta   90.00
_cell.angle_gamma   90.00
#
_symmetry.space_group_name_H-M   'P 1'
#
loop_
_entity.id
_entity.type
_entity.pdbx_description
1 polymer ?
#
loop_
_entity_poly.entity_id
_entity_poly.type
_entity_poly.pdbx_seq_one_letter_code
_entity_poly.pdbx_strand_id
1 'polypeptide(L)'
;MKNKLYITSLFILLLASILFGIRTAFSYNFNISLGNHLDKNNVKLNLEEEKNHLGIYFNNNIEQFSQIYNEADLVAEVETTSERLNYAQTIKTGIKAIKIFKGKDLLANNQAYIYEPSYFFGDNYFSFGGYQILKPRKTYIVFLKKLKVPKNYVYKADEDISFIPVSSYYSKFELGNSKTKLLDQTDVDNGMDYKKVKEYEILTTSENKLNKFKELKKEVIEKFNL
;
A
#
# COMPACT_ATOMS: atom_id res chain seq x y z
N MET A 1 -20.03 -49.38 -28.47
CA MET A 1 -20.86 -48.50 -27.62
C MET A 1 -20.08 -47.88 -26.47
N LYS A 2 -19.37 -48.66 -25.65
CA LYS A 2 -18.56 -48.18 -24.52
C LYS A 2 -17.53 -47.10 -24.91
N ASN A 3 -16.74 -47.31 -25.98
CA ASN A 3 -15.73 -46.33 -26.42
C ASN A 3 -16.32 -44.97 -26.83
N LYS A 4 -17.52 -44.95 -27.43
CA LYS A 4 -18.21 -43.68 -27.76
C LYS A 4 -18.61 -42.94 -26.48
N LEU A 5 -19.11 -43.67 -25.47
CA LEU A 5 -19.50 -43.13 -24.18
C LEU A 5 -18.30 -42.53 -23.41
N TYR A 6 -17.15 -43.20 -23.46
CA TYR A 6 -15.90 -42.68 -22.89
C TYR A 6 -15.38 -41.44 -23.61
N ILE A 7 -15.41 -41.42 -24.95
CA ILE A 7 -14.98 -40.23 -25.72
C ILE A 7 -15.90 -39.04 -25.42
N THR A 8 -17.22 -39.27 -25.37
CA THR A 8 -18.19 -38.22 -25.03
C THR A 8 -17.99 -37.70 -23.60
N SER A 9 -17.77 -38.56 -22.61
CA SER A 9 -17.53 -38.11 -21.23
C SER A 9 -16.22 -37.32 -21.10
N LEU A 10 -15.17 -37.72 -21.80
CA LEU A 10 -13.88 -37.03 -21.80
C LEU A 10 -13.97 -35.66 -22.46
N PHE A 11 -14.75 -35.55 -23.54
CA PHE A 11 -15.03 -34.27 -24.21
C PHE A 11 -15.84 -33.32 -23.31
N ILE A 12 -16.84 -33.82 -22.58
CA ILE A 12 -17.62 -33.03 -21.62
C ILE A 12 -16.71 -32.54 -20.47
N LEU A 13 -15.86 -33.40 -19.93
CA LEU A 13 -14.89 -33.02 -18.89
C LEU A 13 -13.93 -31.94 -19.39
N LEU A 14 -13.40 -32.08 -20.62
CA LEU A 14 -12.53 -31.08 -21.22
C LEU A 14 -13.23 -29.72 -21.36
N LEU A 15 -14.46 -29.70 -21.88
CA LEU A 15 -15.27 -28.48 -21.98
C LEU A 15 -15.54 -27.86 -20.61
N ALA A 16 -15.89 -28.67 -19.61
CA ALA A 16 -16.10 -28.19 -18.24
C ALA A 16 -14.82 -27.58 -17.65
N SER A 17 -13.65 -28.20 -17.86
CA SER A 17 -12.36 -27.66 -17.41
C SER A 17 -12.01 -26.34 -18.11
N ILE A 18 -12.25 -26.21 -19.41
CA ILE A 18 -12.03 -24.96 -20.16
C ILE A 18 -12.95 -23.86 -19.60
N LEU A 19 -14.24 -24.16 -19.41
CA LEU A 19 -15.20 -23.19 -18.86
C LEU A 19 -14.84 -22.77 -17.43
N PHE A 20 -14.41 -23.71 -16.58
CA PHE A 20 -13.90 -23.39 -15.25
C PHE A 20 -12.64 -22.53 -15.31
N GLY A 21 -11.68 -22.86 -16.17
CA GLY A 21 -10.47 -22.07 -16.37
C GLY A 21 -10.76 -20.63 -16.82
N ILE A 22 -11.68 -20.46 -17.78
CA ILE A 22 -12.14 -19.14 -18.23
C ILE A 22 -12.82 -18.39 -17.08
N ARG A 23 -13.73 -19.02 -16.34
CA ARG A 23 -14.42 -18.40 -15.20
C ARG A 23 -13.45 -18.00 -14.10
N THR A 24 -12.47 -18.84 -13.79
CA THR A 24 -11.42 -18.54 -12.82
C THR A 24 -10.55 -17.39 -13.32
N ALA A 25 -10.17 -17.36 -14.61
CA ALA A 25 -9.43 -16.24 -15.19
C ALA A 25 -10.19 -14.91 -15.05
N PHE A 26 -11.48 -14.89 -15.36
CA PHE A 26 -12.34 -13.71 -15.18
C PHE A 26 -12.60 -13.34 -13.71
N SER A 27 -12.46 -14.29 -12.78
CA SER A 27 -12.61 -14.00 -11.35
C SER A 27 -11.43 -13.23 -10.77
N TYR A 28 -10.26 -13.26 -11.43
CA TYR A 28 -9.13 -12.48 -11.01
C TYR A 28 -9.30 -11.01 -11.40
N ASN A 29 -9.55 -10.18 -10.40
CA ASN A 29 -9.55 -8.73 -10.50
C ASN A 29 -8.11 -8.19 -10.54
N PHE A 30 -7.34 -8.51 -11.58
CA PHE A 30 -6.00 -7.94 -11.75
C PHE A 30 -6.08 -6.48 -12.18
N ASN A 31 -5.34 -5.62 -11.48
CA ASN A 31 -4.97 -4.27 -11.91
C ASN A 31 -6.17 -3.31 -12.11
N ILE A 32 -7.15 -3.38 -11.21
CA ILE A 32 -8.29 -2.45 -11.26
C ILE A 32 -7.83 -1.07 -10.83
N SER A 33 -8.25 -0.04 -11.58
CA SER A 33 -8.10 1.36 -11.17
C SER A 33 -8.67 1.56 -9.76
N LEU A 34 -7.87 2.17 -8.88
CA LEU A 34 -8.25 2.35 -7.48
C LEU A 34 -9.55 3.15 -7.31
N GLY A 35 -9.87 4.06 -8.24
CA GLY A 35 -11.07 4.88 -8.20
C GLY A 35 -12.36 4.06 -8.01
N ASN A 36 -12.45 2.92 -8.70
CA ASN A 36 -13.60 2.02 -8.62
C ASN A 36 -13.86 1.45 -7.21
N HIS A 37 -12.82 1.38 -6.36
CA HIS A 37 -12.93 0.89 -4.98
C HIS A 37 -13.23 2.02 -3.98
N LEU A 38 -12.72 3.22 -4.21
CA LEU A 38 -12.91 4.36 -3.31
C LEU A 38 -14.36 4.86 -3.29
N ASP A 39 -15.09 4.67 -4.38
CA ASP A 39 -16.49 5.09 -4.50
C ASP A 39 -17.48 4.10 -3.87
N LYS A 40 -17.02 2.91 -3.46
CA LYS A 40 -17.88 1.91 -2.82
C LYS A 40 -18.33 2.37 -1.44
N ASN A 41 -19.63 2.26 -1.19
CA ASN A 41 -20.21 2.81 0.02
C ASN A 41 -20.02 1.98 1.29
N ASN A 42 -19.74 0.69 1.16
CA ASN A 42 -19.79 -0.30 2.25
C ASN A 42 -18.45 -0.99 2.50
N VAL A 43 -17.33 -0.31 2.25
CA VAL A 43 -16.01 -0.90 2.49
C VAL A 43 -15.71 -0.99 3.99
N LYS A 44 -15.29 -2.17 4.44
CA LYS A 44 -14.88 -2.45 5.82
C LYS A 44 -13.36 -2.40 5.97
N LEU A 45 -12.88 -1.84 7.08
CA LEU A 45 -11.48 -1.87 7.44
C LEU A 45 -11.11 -3.26 7.96
N ASN A 46 -10.05 -3.84 7.40
CA ASN A 46 -9.32 -4.96 7.98
C ASN A 46 -7.93 -4.44 8.35
N LEU A 47 -7.72 -4.21 9.64
CA LEU A 47 -6.48 -3.66 10.16
C LEU A 47 -5.59 -4.80 10.66
N GLU A 48 -4.33 -4.82 10.21
CA GLU A 48 -3.37 -5.85 10.59
C GLU A 48 -2.15 -5.23 11.26
N GLU A 49 -2.09 -5.28 12.59
CA GLU A 49 -1.08 -4.54 13.36
C GLU A 49 0.11 -5.36 13.87
N GLU A 50 -0.01 -6.69 13.95
CA GLU A 50 0.90 -7.53 14.75
C GLU A 50 1.49 -8.75 14.02
N LYS A 51 1.32 -8.90 12.70
CA LYS A 51 1.88 -10.08 12.04
C LYS A 51 3.39 -9.98 11.85
N ASN A 52 4.11 -10.99 12.33
CA ASN A 52 5.56 -11.19 12.20
C ASN A 52 6.10 -11.06 10.76
N HIS A 53 5.26 -11.25 9.74
CA HIS A 53 5.70 -11.17 8.34
C HIS A 53 5.91 -9.72 7.84
N LEU A 54 5.31 -8.72 8.49
CA LEU A 54 5.52 -7.31 8.10
C LEU A 54 6.97 -6.90 8.33
N GLY A 55 7.61 -7.43 9.36
CA GLY A 55 9.03 -7.19 9.68
C GLY A 55 10.01 -7.64 8.60
N ILE A 56 9.58 -8.50 7.65
CA ILE A 56 10.41 -8.91 6.50
C ILE A 56 10.64 -7.71 5.56
N TYR A 57 9.61 -6.87 5.39
CA TYR A 57 9.61 -5.79 4.41
C TYR A 57 9.70 -4.41 5.06
N PHE A 58 9.21 -4.22 6.29
CA PHE A 58 9.06 -2.93 6.94
C PHE A 58 9.73 -2.92 8.31
N ASN A 59 10.49 -1.87 8.60
CA ASN A 59 10.97 -1.61 9.95
C ASN A 59 9.94 -0.75 10.68
N ASN A 60 9.20 -1.36 11.61
CA ASN A 60 8.21 -0.65 12.44
C ASN A 60 8.72 -0.36 13.86
N ASN A 61 9.98 -0.68 14.14
CA ASN A 61 10.64 -0.39 15.41
C ASN A 61 11.50 0.89 15.27
N ILE A 62 10.84 1.97 14.83
CA ILE A 62 11.47 3.29 14.64
C ILE A 62 11.19 4.14 15.88
N GLU A 63 12.25 4.51 16.58
CA GLU A 63 12.19 5.33 17.79
C GLU A 63 12.47 6.81 17.51
N GLN A 64 13.28 7.11 16.49
CA GLN A 64 13.79 8.45 16.20
C GLN A 64 13.90 8.73 14.70
N PHE A 65 13.81 10.01 14.31
CA PHE A 65 13.95 10.46 12.93
C PHE A 65 15.19 9.93 12.21
N SER A 66 16.34 9.88 12.89
CA SER A 66 17.60 9.47 12.27
C SER A 66 17.58 8.03 11.75
N GLN A 67 16.85 7.12 12.41
CA GLN A 67 16.73 5.72 11.99
C GLN A 67 16.02 5.64 10.63
N ILE A 68 14.85 6.28 10.52
CA ILE A 68 14.07 6.24 9.28
C ILE A 68 14.76 7.00 8.14
N TYR A 69 15.44 8.10 8.43
CA TYR A 69 16.21 8.85 7.44
C TYR A 69 17.41 8.06 6.91
N ASN A 70 18.11 7.32 7.78
CA ASN A 70 19.27 6.52 7.39
C ASN A 70 18.87 5.29 6.55
N GLU A 71 17.77 4.62 6.93
CA GLU A 71 17.25 3.46 6.20
C GLU A 71 16.58 3.79 4.85
N ALA A 72 16.09 5.01 4.68
CA ALA A 72 15.50 5.44 3.42
C ALA A 72 16.57 5.62 2.33
N ASP A 73 16.33 5.07 1.14
CA ASP A 73 17.13 5.39 -0.05
C ASP A 73 16.68 6.72 -0.68
N LEU A 74 15.38 7.02 -0.59
CA LEU A 74 14.74 8.23 -1.10
C LEU A 74 13.98 8.93 0.02
N VAL A 75 14.26 10.23 0.19
CA VAL A 75 13.48 11.12 1.07
C VAL A 75 13.06 12.33 0.26
N ALA A 76 11.75 12.53 0.11
CA ALA A 76 11.22 13.57 -0.76
C ALA A 76 9.85 14.08 -0.28
N GLU A 77 9.60 15.36 -0.51
CA GLU A 77 8.27 15.93 -0.57
C GLU A 77 7.65 15.59 -1.92
N VAL A 78 6.46 14.99 -1.90
CA VAL A 78 5.81 14.42 -3.07
C VAL A 78 4.33 14.77 -3.12
N GLU A 79 3.79 14.90 -4.32
CA GLU A 79 2.35 14.94 -4.59
C GLU A 79 1.93 13.63 -5.26
N THR A 80 0.75 13.13 -4.90
CA THR A 80 0.16 11.97 -5.58
C THR A 80 -0.37 12.32 -6.96
N THR A 81 -0.10 11.45 -7.93
CA THR A 81 -0.67 11.53 -9.28
C THR A 81 -2.01 10.80 -9.36
N SER A 82 -2.68 10.88 -10.52
CA SER A 82 -3.87 10.08 -10.82
C SER A 82 -3.58 8.60 -11.09
N GLU A 83 -2.33 8.22 -11.29
CA GLU A 83 -1.94 6.84 -11.62
C GLU A 83 -1.96 5.98 -10.36
N ARG A 84 -3.04 5.22 -10.17
CA ARG A 84 -3.23 4.39 -8.98
C ARG A 84 -3.87 3.05 -9.34
N LEU A 85 -3.13 1.97 -9.06
CA LEU A 85 -3.54 0.60 -9.38
C LEU A 85 -3.64 -0.23 -8.11
N ASN A 86 -4.77 -0.91 -7.94
CA ASN A 86 -4.96 -1.88 -6.88
C ASN A 86 -4.45 -3.25 -7.37
N TYR A 87 -3.33 -3.71 -6.79
CA TYR A 87 -2.77 -5.04 -7.01
C TYR A 87 -3.19 -6.00 -5.89
N ALA A 88 -2.92 -7.28 -6.08
CA ALA A 88 -3.02 -8.24 -4.99
C ALA A 88 -2.04 -7.83 -3.88
N GLN A 89 -2.57 -7.55 -2.68
CA GLN A 89 -1.80 -7.22 -1.48
C GLN A 89 -1.02 -5.89 -1.48
N THR A 90 -1.18 -5.05 -2.50
CA THR A 90 -0.55 -3.71 -2.51
C THR A 90 -1.31 -2.74 -3.43
N ILE A 91 -1.18 -1.45 -3.18
CA ILE A 91 -1.61 -0.40 -4.10
C ILE A 91 -0.37 0.27 -4.66
N LYS A 92 -0.27 0.36 -5.97
CA LYS A 92 0.78 1.15 -6.63
C LYS A 92 0.24 2.55 -6.87
N THR A 93 0.89 3.54 -6.27
CA THR A 93 0.54 4.95 -6.45
C THR A 93 1.70 5.69 -7.09
N GLY A 94 1.45 6.32 -8.24
CA GLY A 94 2.39 7.23 -8.88
C GLY A 94 2.51 8.53 -8.09
N ILE A 95 3.73 9.01 -7.95
CA ILE A 95 4.06 10.25 -7.23
C ILE A 95 4.96 11.15 -8.08
N LYS A 96 4.88 12.45 -7.82
CA LYS A 96 5.79 13.46 -8.36
C LYS A 96 6.50 14.16 -7.21
N ALA A 97 7.82 14.16 -7.23
CA ALA A 97 8.63 14.88 -6.25
C ALA A 97 8.59 16.39 -6.50
N ILE A 98 8.25 17.13 -5.45
CA ILE A 98 8.32 18.59 -5.39
C ILE A 98 9.71 19.01 -4.93
N LYS A 99 10.19 18.38 -3.85
CA LYS A 99 11.50 18.64 -3.24
C LYS A 99 12.14 17.32 -2.83
N ILE A 100 13.43 17.17 -3.10
CA ILE A 100 14.16 15.93 -2.81
C ILE A 100 15.24 16.23 -1.78
N PHE A 101 15.23 15.49 -0.68
CA PHE A 101 16.17 15.61 0.44
C PHE A 101 17.24 14.52 0.43
N LYS A 102 16.97 13.36 -0.19
CA LYS A 102 17.90 12.22 -0.34
C LYS A 102 17.51 11.40 -1.57
N GLY A 103 18.50 10.89 -2.34
CA GLY A 103 18.26 9.94 -3.45
C GLY A 103 17.73 10.57 -4.75
N LYS A 104 18.22 11.76 -5.14
CA LYS A 104 17.76 12.49 -6.33
C LYS A 104 17.93 11.72 -7.64
N ASP A 105 19.01 10.96 -7.74
CA ASP A 105 19.38 10.09 -8.85
C ASP A 105 18.48 8.85 -9.00
N LEU A 106 17.62 8.57 -8.00
CA LEU A 106 16.74 7.40 -8.00
C LEU A 106 15.38 7.64 -8.68
N LEU A 107 15.12 8.87 -9.16
CA LEU A 107 13.88 9.30 -9.80
C LEU A 107 14.09 9.54 -11.29
N ALA A 108 13.12 9.16 -12.12
CA ALA A 108 13.07 9.54 -13.53
C ALA A 108 12.15 10.75 -13.70
N ASN A 109 12.65 11.88 -14.20
CA ASN A 109 11.85 13.10 -14.39
C ASN A 109 11.08 13.57 -13.13
N ASN A 110 11.69 13.38 -11.95
CA ASN A 110 11.07 13.62 -10.63
C ASN A 110 9.80 12.78 -10.38
N GLN A 111 9.63 11.65 -11.07
CA GLN A 111 8.51 10.72 -10.89
C GLN A 111 9.00 9.38 -10.33
N ALA A 112 8.11 8.72 -9.60
CA ALA A 112 8.31 7.39 -9.04
C ALA A 112 6.97 6.73 -8.71
N TYR A 113 7.03 5.46 -8.32
CA TYR A 113 5.88 4.73 -7.79
C TYR A 113 6.15 4.27 -6.36
N ILE A 114 5.11 4.29 -5.53
CA ILE A 114 5.12 3.71 -4.19
C ILE A 114 4.20 2.48 -4.21
N TYR A 115 4.74 1.33 -3.83
CA TYR A 115 3.96 0.16 -3.46
C TYR A 115 3.53 0.28 -2.00
N GLU A 116 2.30 0.72 -1.82
CA GLU A 116 1.67 0.97 -0.53
C GLU A 116 1.25 -0.39 0.10
N PRO A 117 1.58 -0.66 1.37
CA PRO A 117 1.24 -1.92 2.05
C PRO A 117 -0.23 -1.91 2.51
N SER A 118 -1.12 -1.79 1.53
CA SER A 118 -2.57 -1.80 1.70
C SER A 118 -3.22 -2.12 0.36
N TYR A 119 -4.44 -2.64 0.38
CA TYR A 119 -5.18 -2.96 -0.85
C TYR A 119 -6.68 -3.14 -0.58
N PHE A 120 -7.48 -3.06 -1.64
CA PHE A 120 -8.90 -3.38 -1.59
C PHE A 120 -9.14 -4.78 -2.17
N PHE A 121 -9.97 -5.57 -1.50
CA PHE A 121 -10.42 -6.87 -2.00
C PHE A 121 -11.86 -7.14 -1.55
N GLY A 122 -12.75 -7.40 -2.51
CA GLY A 122 -14.19 -7.44 -2.26
C GLY A 122 -14.71 -6.10 -1.71
N ASP A 123 -15.30 -6.17 -0.52
CA ASP A 123 -15.81 -5.03 0.25
C ASP A 123 -14.91 -4.69 1.44
N ASN A 124 -13.64 -5.02 1.35
CA ASN A 124 -12.66 -4.82 2.41
C ASN A 124 -11.50 -3.95 1.94
N TYR A 125 -11.04 -3.07 2.81
CA TYR A 125 -9.76 -2.38 2.75
C TYR A 125 -8.82 -3.03 3.76
N PHE A 126 -7.77 -3.65 3.27
CA PHE A 126 -6.73 -4.26 4.09
C PHE A 126 -5.61 -3.25 4.30
N SER A 127 -5.34 -2.93 5.56
CA SER A 127 -4.27 -2.04 5.99
C SER A 127 -3.21 -2.83 6.73
N PHE A 128 -2.03 -2.96 6.14
CA PHE A 128 -0.93 -3.67 6.78
C PHE A 128 -0.08 -2.71 7.61
N GLY A 129 0.10 -3.06 8.87
CA GLY A 129 0.80 -2.26 9.87
C GLY A 129 0.30 -0.83 9.88
N GLY A 130 -1.02 -0.66 9.91
CA GLY A 130 -1.71 0.63 10.04
C GLY A 130 -1.55 1.61 8.90
N TYR A 131 -0.99 1.15 7.77
CA TYR A 131 -0.77 2.01 6.63
C TYR A 131 -2.10 2.47 6.03
N GLN A 132 -2.28 3.77 5.96
CA GLN A 132 -3.39 4.37 5.23
C GLN A 132 -2.96 4.74 3.82
N ILE A 133 -3.77 4.51 2.79
CA ILE A 133 -3.43 4.93 1.43
C ILE A 133 -3.15 6.44 1.32
N LEU A 134 -2.23 6.82 0.45
CA LEU A 134 -2.02 8.22 0.08
C LEU A 134 -3.30 8.78 -0.55
N LYS A 135 -3.66 10.02 -0.22
CA LYS A 135 -4.85 10.68 -0.77
C LYS A 135 -4.51 11.40 -2.08
N PRO A 136 -5.44 11.48 -3.04
CA PRO A 136 -5.20 12.19 -4.29
C PRO A 136 -5.01 13.69 -4.05
N ARG A 137 -4.09 14.32 -4.80
CA ARG A 137 -3.81 15.78 -4.74
C ARG A 137 -3.43 16.26 -3.34
N LYS A 138 -2.76 15.41 -2.58
CA LYS A 138 -2.22 15.73 -1.26
C LYS A 138 -0.71 15.61 -1.32
N THR A 139 -0.07 16.49 -0.56
CA THR A 139 1.38 16.54 -0.44
C THR A 139 1.82 15.79 0.79
N TYR A 140 2.90 15.02 0.66
CA TYR A 140 3.47 14.21 1.72
C TYR A 140 4.99 14.37 1.74
N ILE A 141 5.59 14.30 2.91
CA ILE A 141 7.00 13.92 3.05
C ILE A 141 7.06 12.40 3.19
N VAL A 142 7.87 11.73 2.36
CA VAL A 142 7.96 10.26 2.32
C VAL A 142 9.40 9.78 2.52
N PHE A 143 9.53 8.63 3.18
CA PHE A 143 10.77 7.91 3.47
C PHE A 143 10.69 6.51 2.87
N LEU A 144 11.38 6.32 1.76
CA LEU A 144 11.19 5.19 0.87
C LEU A 144 12.51 4.44 0.67
N LYS A 145 12.43 3.13 0.50
CA LYS A 145 13.57 2.28 0.14
C LYS A 145 13.30 1.53 -1.15
N LYS A 146 14.37 1.23 -1.89
CA LYS A 146 14.31 0.50 -3.15
C LYS A 146 13.87 -0.94 -2.89
N LEU A 147 13.12 -1.48 -3.86
CA LEU A 147 12.82 -2.90 -3.91
C LEU A 147 14.12 -3.68 -4.17
N LYS A 148 14.57 -4.47 -3.20
CA LYS A 148 15.72 -5.36 -3.40
C LYS A 148 15.34 -6.47 -4.37
N VAL A 149 16.09 -6.59 -5.46
CA VAL A 149 15.92 -7.67 -6.43
C VAL A 149 17.06 -8.68 -6.33
N PRO A 150 16.83 -9.96 -6.66
CA PRO A 150 17.88 -10.97 -6.70
C PRO A 150 19.03 -10.55 -7.62
N LYS A 151 20.23 -11.05 -7.31
CA LYS A 151 21.41 -10.86 -8.17
C LYS A 151 21.09 -11.38 -9.59
N ASN A 152 21.33 -10.54 -10.60
CA ASN A 152 21.03 -10.76 -12.03
C ASN A 152 19.57 -10.53 -12.47
N TYR A 153 18.67 -10.09 -11.58
CA TYR A 153 17.37 -9.61 -12.03
C TYR A 153 17.51 -8.21 -12.64
N VAL A 154 16.99 -8.05 -13.86
CA VAL A 154 16.90 -6.75 -14.52
C VAL A 154 15.49 -6.22 -14.31
N TYR A 155 15.39 -5.04 -13.71
CA TYR A 155 14.12 -4.34 -13.55
C TYR A 155 13.40 -4.19 -14.88
N LYS A 156 12.08 -4.38 -14.85
CA LYS A 156 11.20 -4.24 -16.01
C LYS A 156 10.30 -3.04 -15.84
N ALA A 157 9.96 -2.40 -16.96
CA ALA A 157 9.06 -1.26 -17.00
C ALA A 157 9.49 -0.15 -16.01
N ASP A 158 8.72 0.06 -14.96
CA ASP A 158 8.87 1.12 -13.96
C ASP A 158 9.32 0.58 -12.58
N GLU A 159 9.73 -0.70 -12.51
CA GLU A 159 10.22 -1.30 -11.26
C GLU A 159 11.49 -0.62 -10.75
N ASP A 160 12.31 -0.09 -11.67
CA ASP A 160 13.55 0.61 -11.37
C ASP A 160 13.33 1.94 -10.66
N ILE A 161 12.17 2.59 -10.84
CA ILE A 161 11.73 3.81 -10.17
C ILE A 161 10.60 3.54 -9.15
N SER A 162 10.42 2.28 -8.76
CA SER A 162 9.44 1.87 -7.76
C SER A 162 10.08 1.65 -6.39
N PHE A 163 9.34 2.01 -5.35
CA PHE A 163 9.80 1.96 -3.97
C PHE A 163 8.74 1.38 -3.04
N ILE A 164 9.18 0.98 -1.85
CA ILE A 164 8.32 0.66 -0.72
C ILE A 164 8.61 1.61 0.45
N PRO A 165 7.65 1.83 1.35
CA PRO A 165 7.90 2.50 2.62
C PRO A 165 9.01 1.81 3.43
N VAL A 166 9.82 2.57 4.16
CA VAL A 166 10.74 2.02 5.18
C VAL A 166 9.95 1.31 6.29
N SER A 167 8.87 1.95 6.74
CA SER A 167 7.93 1.56 7.80
C SER A 167 6.50 1.66 7.27
N SER A 168 5.61 0.77 7.70
CA SER A 168 4.18 0.87 7.37
C SER A 168 3.47 1.96 8.17
N TYR A 169 3.99 2.33 9.35
CA TYR A 169 3.42 3.36 10.20
C TYR A 169 4.07 4.74 10.00
N TYR A 170 5.40 4.77 9.84
CA TYR A 170 6.19 5.99 10.08
C TYR A 170 6.87 6.57 8.84
N SER A 171 6.65 6.00 7.66
CA SER A 171 7.35 6.43 6.43
C SER A 171 6.71 7.54 5.65
N LYS A 172 5.58 8.08 6.10
CA LYS A 172 4.94 9.18 5.40
C LYS A 172 4.21 10.09 6.35
N PHE A 173 4.25 11.37 6.06
CA PHE A 173 3.51 12.39 6.78
C PHE A 173 2.85 13.35 5.79
N GLU A 174 1.53 13.49 5.89
CA GLU A 174 0.74 14.48 5.12
C GLU A 174 1.12 15.88 5.57
N LEU A 175 1.44 16.74 4.60
CA LEU A 175 1.68 18.15 4.85
C LEU A 175 0.34 18.91 4.90
N GLY A 176 0.19 19.75 5.93
CA GLY A 176 -1.05 20.46 6.25
C GLY A 176 -1.93 19.73 7.26
N ASN A 177 -3.21 20.09 7.30
CA ASN A 177 -4.16 19.57 8.29
C ASN A 177 -4.55 18.12 7.96
N SER A 178 -4.01 17.19 8.74
CA SER A 178 -4.42 15.78 8.73
C SER A 178 -5.16 15.42 10.00
N LYS A 179 -5.99 14.37 9.93
CA LYS A 179 -6.68 13.82 11.09
C LYS A 179 -5.91 12.60 11.57
N THR A 180 -5.72 12.49 12.87
CA THR A 180 -5.14 11.28 13.47
C THR A 180 -5.79 11.03 14.82
N LYS A 181 -6.43 9.86 14.96
CA LYS A 181 -7.13 9.46 16.18
C LYS A 181 -6.93 7.97 16.41
N LEU A 182 -6.86 7.59 17.69
CA LEU A 182 -6.86 6.19 18.10
C LEU A 182 -8.16 5.52 17.64
N LEU A 183 -8.04 4.33 17.06
CA LEU A 183 -9.17 3.50 16.70
C LEU A 183 -9.64 2.71 17.91
N ASP A 184 -10.95 2.51 18.03
CA ASP A 184 -11.51 1.61 19.02
C ASP A 184 -11.32 0.16 18.55
N GLN A 185 -10.71 -0.67 19.40
CA GLN A 185 -10.42 -2.08 19.07
C GLN A 185 -11.71 -2.86 18.81
N THR A 186 -12.76 -2.62 19.61
CA THR A 186 -14.05 -3.31 19.48
C THR A 186 -14.71 -2.98 18.15
N ASP A 187 -14.67 -1.71 17.72
CA ASP A 187 -15.19 -1.31 16.42
C ASP A 187 -14.40 -1.95 15.26
N VAL A 188 -13.08 -2.04 15.38
CA VAL A 188 -12.23 -2.69 14.37
C VAL A 188 -12.55 -4.19 14.27
N ASP A 189 -12.63 -4.89 15.40
CA ASP A 189 -12.92 -6.33 15.45
C ASP A 189 -14.31 -6.68 14.90
N ASN A 190 -15.26 -5.75 15.00
CA ASN A 190 -16.62 -5.89 14.47
C ASN A 190 -16.78 -5.42 13.01
N GLY A 191 -15.69 -5.08 12.31
CA GLY A 191 -15.74 -4.63 10.92
C GLY A 191 -16.14 -3.15 10.77
N MET A 192 -15.27 -2.28 11.28
CA MET A 192 -15.38 -0.82 11.16
C MET A 192 -15.55 -0.38 9.69
N ASP A 193 -16.45 0.58 9.43
CA ASP A 193 -16.57 1.20 8.10
C ASP A 193 -15.35 2.03 7.76
N TYR A 194 -14.69 1.71 6.65
CA TYR A 194 -13.50 2.41 6.18
C TYR A 194 -13.75 3.91 5.96
N LYS A 195 -14.96 4.30 5.56
CA LYS A 195 -15.34 5.71 5.39
C LYS A 195 -15.18 6.57 6.64
N LYS A 196 -15.29 5.98 7.84
CA LYS A 196 -15.13 6.70 9.11
C LYS A 196 -13.67 7.09 9.35
N VAL A 197 -12.73 6.34 8.77
CA VAL A 197 -11.30 6.47 9.00
C VAL A 197 -10.51 6.87 7.75
N LYS A 198 -11.14 6.96 6.58
CA LYS A 198 -10.46 7.24 5.30
C LYS A 198 -9.65 8.54 5.28
N GLU A 199 -10.03 9.50 6.12
CA GLU A 199 -9.36 10.79 6.24
C GLU A 199 -8.19 10.78 7.22
N TYR A 200 -8.00 9.68 7.96
CA TYR A 200 -6.92 9.56 8.93
C TYR A 200 -5.58 9.39 8.21
N GLU A 201 -4.48 9.64 8.90
CA GLU A 201 -3.14 9.53 8.33
C GLU A 201 -2.47 8.17 8.60
N ILE A 202 -2.80 7.59 9.75
CA ILE A 202 -2.36 6.30 10.27
C ILE A 202 -3.58 5.63 10.92
N LEU A 203 -3.67 4.31 10.80
CA LEU A 203 -4.70 3.48 11.41
C LEU A 203 -4.08 2.62 12.51
N THR A 204 -4.47 2.83 13.76
CA THR A 204 -3.97 2.00 14.87
C THR A 204 -4.92 2.04 16.06
N THR A 205 -5.02 0.92 16.76
CA THR A 205 -5.66 0.78 18.07
C THR A 205 -4.65 0.93 19.21
N SER A 206 -3.35 1.08 18.90
CA SER A 206 -2.28 1.26 19.88
C SER A 206 -1.96 2.74 20.11
N GLU A 207 -2.15 3.18 21.36
CA GLU A 207 -1.83 4.55 21.78
C GLU A 207 -0.33 4.85 21.63
N ASN A 208 0.53 3.89 21.94
CA ASN A 208 1.98 4.03 21.78
C ASN A 208 2.36 4.30 20.33
N LYS A 209 1.80 3.53 19.37
CA LYS A 209 2.08 3.73 17.95
C LYS A 209 1.59 5.08 17.45
N LEU A 210 0.42 5.52 17.90
CA LEU A 210 -0.15 6.82 17.57
C LEU A 210 0.69 7.98 18.12
N ASN A 211 1.14 7.89 19.36
CA ASN A 211 1.96 8.92 19.99
C ASN A 211 3.33 9.00 19.33
N LYS A 212 3.97 7.86 19.03
CA LYS A 212 5.22 7.81 18.27
C LYS A 212 5.06 8.42 16.87
N PHE A 213 3.95 8.14 16.19
CA PHE A 213 3.66 8.77 14.89
C PHE A 213 3.62 10.29 14.98
N LYS A 214 2.93 10.85 15.98
CA LYS A 214 2.82 12.29 16.20
C LYS A 214 4.17 12.93 16.54
N GLU A 215 4.96 12.26 17.37
CA GLU A 215 6.32 12.67 17.74
C GLU A 215 7.21 12.76 16.50
N LEU A 216 7.32 11.67 15.74
CA LEU A 216 8.12 11.62 14.51
C LEU A 216 7.65 12.65 13.48
N LYS A 217 6.33 12.84 13.32
CA LYS A 217 5.78 13.86 12.42
C LYS A 217 6.29 15.25 12.77
N LYS A 218 6.30 15.61 14.05
CA LYS A 218 6.79 16.90 14.53
C LYS A 218 8.29 17.05 14.23
N GLU A 219 9.10 16.03 14.55
CA GLU A 219 10.53 16.06 14.24
C GLU A 219 10.81 16.24 12.74
N VAL A 220 10.06 15.54 11.88
CA VAL A 220 10.22 15.62 10.42
C VAL A 220 9.91 17.03 9.91
N ILE A 221 8.81 17.62 10.36
CA ILE A 221 8.42 18.98 10.00
C ILE A 221 9.52 19.98 10.42
N GLU A 222 10.01 19.87 11.65
CA GLU A 222 11.08 20.73 12.16
C GLU A 222 12.40 20.55 11.36
N LYS A 223 12.79 19.30 11.06
CA LYS A 223 14.05 19.00 10.36
C LYS A 223 14.08 19.48 8.92
N PHE A 224 12.94 19.46 8.23
CA PHE A 224 12.85 19.85 6.83
C PHE A 224 12.31 21.26 6.60
N ASN A 225 11.91 21.96 7.67
CA ASN A 225 11.28 23.28 7.65
C ASN A 225 10.02 23.28 6.76
N LEU A 226 9.08 22.37 7.07
CA LEU A 226 7.84 22.14 6.31
C LEU A 226 6.59 22.67 7.02
#